data_AF-A0A1V0A6I0-F1
#
_entry.id   AF-A0A1V0A6I0-F1
#
_cell.length_a   1.000
_cell.length_b   1.000
_cell.length_c   1.000
_cell.angle_alpha   90.00
_cell.angle_beta   90.00
_cell.angle_gamma   90.00
#
_symmetry.space_group_name_H-M   'P 1'
#
loop_
_entity.id
_entity.type
_entity.pdbx_description
1 polymer ?
#
loop_
_entity_poly.entity_id
_entity_poly.type
_entity_poly.pdbx_seq_one_letter_code
_entity_poly.pdbx_strand_id
1 'polypeptide(L)'
;MIRTSLVTVPNRSTLFLAKAAIVGMTTFVAAHAILLLTYATSRQITSGRHLGFNEVSFSHDLPVLLASGMSVTALALVGLGLGAAVRSTAGAVMSVVTLLFVLPGIATYLPPPWNTRISTILLPSLVPQIAGQRLSSRLGDGFLAPWAALAVLLAYPLVALAIGYYQLKRKDA
;
A
#
# COMPACT_ATOMS: atom_id res chain seq x y z
N MET A 1 -12.89 -4.88 -27.18
CA MET A 1 -11.41 -4.72 -27.14
C MET A 1 -10.67 -5.79 -26.33
N ILE A 2 -11.31 -6.54 -25.41
CA ILE A 2 -10.67 -7.70 -24.74
C ILE A 2 -10.49 -8.91 -25.68
N ARG A 3 -11.36 -9.07 -26.69
CA ARG A 3 -11.30 -10.23 -27.62
C ARG A 3 -10.09 -10.21 -28.55
N THR A 4 -9.59 -9.05 -28.97
CA THR A 4 -8.46 -8.96 -29.91
C THR A 4 -7.11 -9.26 -29.25
N SER A 5 -6.94 -8.96 -27.96
CA SER A 5 -5.72 -9.33 -27.21
C SER A 5 -5.62 -10.82 -26.88
N LEU A 6 -6.77 -11.51 -26.79
CA LEU A 6 -6.84 -12.94 -26.45
C LEU A 6 -6.45 -13.87 -27.61
N VAL A 7 -6.31 -13.36 -28.83
CA VAL A 7 -5.93 -14.16 -30.02
C VAL A 7 -4.40 -14.22 -30.18
N THR A 8 -3.66 -13.26 -29.62
CA THR A 8 -2.22 -13.07 -29.92
C THR A 8 -1.27 -13.48 -28.79
N VAL A 9 -1.75 -13.63 -27.54
CA VAL A 9 -0.90 -13.97 -26.40
C VAL A 9 -1.37 -15.31 -25.79
N PRO A 10 -0.69 -16.44 -26.07
CA PRO A 10 -1.08 -17.74 -25.54
C PRO A 10 -0.97 -17.83 -24.00
N ASN A 11 -0.21 -16.94 -23.36
CA ASN A 11 0.06 -16.97 -21.91
C ASN A 11 -0.68 -15.86 -21.15
N ARG A 12 -1.85 -16.21 -20.60
CA ARG A 12 -2.71 -15.36 -19.75
C ARG A 12 -1.99 -14.85 -18.48
N SER A 13 -1.01 -15.64 -18.02
CA SER A 13 -0.08 -15.31 -16.93
C SER A 13 0.80 -14.10 -17.25
N THR A 14 1.38 -14.05 -18.47
CA THR A 14 2.24 -12.96 -18.93
C THR A 14 1.48 -11.65 -19.00
N LEU A 15 0.23 -11.69 -19.46
CA LEU A 15 -0.63 -10.51 -19.51
C LEU A 15 -0.97 -9.98 -18.11
N PHE A 16 -1.22 -10.86 -17.13
CA PHE A 16 -1.46 -10.44 -15.75
C PHE A 16 -0.22 -9.78 -15.12
N LEU A 17 0.96 -10.38 -15.30
CA LEU A 17 2.22 -9.80 -14.81
C LEU A 17 2.55 -8.46 -15.48
N ALA A 18 2.34 -8.35 -16.79
CA ALA A 18 2.51 -7.09 -17.51
C ALA A 18 1.56 -6.01 -16.98
N LYS A 19 0.29 -6.36 -16.72
CA LYS A 19 -0.68 -5.44 -16.12
C LYS A 19 -0.26 -5.02 -14.71
N ALA A 20 0.21 -5.95 -13.88
CA ALA A 20 0.72 -5.63 -12.56
C ALA A 20 1.93 -4.68 -12.63
N ALA A 21 2.86 -4.91 -13.56
CA ALA A 21 4.01 -4.04 -13.77
C ALA A 21 3.59 -2.62 -14.20
N ILE A 22 2.68 -2.49 -15.18
CA ILE A 22 2.17 -1.19 -15.64
C ILE A 22 1.44 -0.46 -14.51
N VAL A 23 0.55 -1.14 -13.79
CA VAL A 23 -0.19 -0.53 -12.65
C VAL A 23 0.77 -0.14 -11.54
N GLY A 24 1.73 -0.98 -11.19
CA GLY A 24 2.75 -0.69 -10.20
C GLY A 24 3.58 0.54 -10.58
N MET A 25 4.11 0.59 -11.79
CA MET A 25 4.97 1.69 -12.25
C MET A 25 4.20 3.00 -12.38
N THR A 26 3.01 2.97 -12.99
CA THR A 26 2.18 4.18 -13.14
C THR A 26 1.72 4.73 -11.79
N THR A 27 1.27 3.86 -10.89
CA THR A 27 0.87 4.27 -9.53
C THR A 27 2.06 4.79 -8.75
N PHE A 28 3.22 4.13 -8.84
CA PHE A 28 4.43 4.56 -8.15
C PHE A 28 4.84 5.96 -8.55
N VAL A 29 4.92 6.23 -9.86
CA VAL A 29 5.29 7.55 -10.38
C VAL A 29 4.24 8.59 -9.99
N ALA A 30 2.95 8.30 -10.18
CA ALA A 30 1.88 9.23 -9.85
C ALA A 30 1.84 9.55 -8.34
N ALA A 31 1.95 8.54 -7.48
CA ALA A 31 1.91 8.73 -6.03
C ALA A 31 3.08 9.60 -5.54
N HIS A 32 4.31 9.33 -5.99
CA HIS A 32 5.46 10.14 -5.61
C HIS A 32 5.38 11.56 -6.17
N ALA A 33 4.91 11.74 -7.41
CA ALA A 33 4.72 13.06 -7.99
C ALA A 33 3.69 13.89 -7.18
N ILE A 34 2.55 13.29 -6.84
CA ILE A 34 1.50 13.95 -6.04
C ILE A 34 2.01 14.27 -4.63
N LEU A 35 2.71 13.34 -3.98
CA LEU A 35 3.25 13.53 -2.64
C LEU A 35 4.31 14.64 -2.60
N LEU A 36 5.25 14.64 -3.56
CA LEU A 36 6.29 15.67 -3.65
C LEU A 36 5.70 17.05 -3.98
N LEU A 37 4.72 17.11 -4.89
CA LEU A 37 4.01 18.34 -5.22
C LEU A 37 3.27 18.87 -3.98
N THR A 38 2.51 18.01 -3.31
CA THR A 38 1.77 18.36 -2.09
C THR A 38 2.72 18.86 -1.01
N TYR A 39 3.83 18.15 -0.77
CA TYR A 39 4.86 18.55 0.19
C TYR A 39 5.46 19.93 -0.13
N ALA A 40 5.83 20.16 -1.39
CA ALA A 40 6.39 21.43 -1.83
C ALA A 40 5.38 22.58 -1.67
N THR A 41 4.13 22.39 -2.08
CA THR A 41 3.06 23.38 -1.94
C THR A 41 2.75 23.67 -0.47
N SER A 42 2.65 22.65 0.38
CA SER A 42 2.44 22.82 1.83
C SER A 42 3.54 23.64 2.48
N ARG A 43 4.81 23.42 2.09
CA ARG A 43 5.94 24.22 2.57
C ARG A 43 5.91 25.67 2.09
N GLN A 44 5.59 25.90 0.82
CA GLN A 44 5.48 27.26 0.30
C GLN A 44 4.42 28.07 1.04
N ILE A 45 3.23 27.49 1.26
CA ILE A 45 2.13 28.13 1.99
C ILE A 45 2.50 28.43 3.45
N THR A 46 3.34 27.59 4.06
CA THR A 46 3.71 27.66 5.49
C THR A 46 5.02 28.40 5.74
N SER A 47 5.68 28.91 4.69
CA SER A 47 7.01 29.55 4.76
C SER A 47 7.13 30.71 5.77
N GLY A 48 6.02 31.29 6.24
CA GLY A 48 5.98 32.33 7.27
C GLY A 48 5.45 31.91 8.66
N ARG A 49 5.18 30.61 8.91
CA ARG A 49 4.60 30.13 10.18
C ARG A 49 5.44 29.00 10.77
N HIS A 50 5.85 29.08 12.03
CA HIS A 50 6.58 28.02 12.73
C HIS A 50 5.61 26.92 13.17
N LEU A 51 5.40 25.90 12.33
CA LEU A 51 4.47 24.80 12.59
C LEU A 51 5.21 23.48 12.91
N GLY A 52 6.52 23.52 13.13
CA GLY A 52 7.36 22.38 13.49
C GLY A 52 7.70 21.44 12.32
N PHE A 53 6.79 21.21 11.37
CA PHE A 53 7.04 20.36 10.19
C PHE A 53 7.76 21.09 9.04
N ASN A 54 7.73 22.42 9.02
CA ASN A 54 8.33 23.23 7.97
C ASN A 54 9.79 23.63 8.26
N GLU A 55 10.28 23.36 9.46
CA GLU A 55 11.63 23.70 9.93
C GLU A 55 12.64 22.56 9.70
N VAL A 56 12.15 21.34 9.52
CA VAL A 56 12.99 20.14 9.37
C VAL A 56 13.61 20.07 7.97
N SER A 57 14.75 19.42 7.79
CA SER A 57 15.34 19.24 6.46
C SER A 57 14.54 18.24 5.62
N PHE A 58 14.51 18.43 4.29
CA PHE A 58 13.91 17.46 3.35
C PHE A 58 14.46 16.04 3.54
N SER A 59 15.74 15.90 3.91
CA SER A 59 16.37 14.61 4.19
C SER A 59 15.70 13.85 5.33
N HIS A 60 15.06 14.55 6.27
CA HIS A 60 14.33 13.94 7.39
C HIS A 60 12.96 13.41 6.96
N ASP A 61 12.27 14.12 6.06
CA ASP A 61 10.92 13.75 5.59
C ASP A 61 10.96 12.75 4.43
N LEU A 62 12.10 12.65 3.73
CA LEU A 62 12.28 11.77 2.57
C LEU A 62 11.90 10.30 2.83
N PRO A 63 12.28 9.65 3.95
CA PRO A 63 11.89 8.27 4.23
C PRO A 63 10.37 8.09 4.34
N VAL A 64 9.68 9.03 4.99
CA VAL A 64 8.21 9.00 5.15
C VAL A 64 7.53 9.17 3.79
N LEU A 65 8.02 10.10 2.95
CA LEU A 65 7.47 10.35 1.62
C LEU A 65 7.62 9.14 0.71
N LEU A 66 8.81 8.50 0.70
CA LEU A 66 9.07 7.28 -0.06
C LEU A 66 8.20 6.11 0.43
N ALA A 67 8.13 5.89 1.76
CA ALA A 67 7.29 4.85 2.34
C ALA A 67 5.80 5.07 2.02
N SER A 68 5.35 6.32 2.03
CA SER A 68 3.97 6.68 1.67
C SER A 68 3.68 6.33 0.22
N GLY A 69 4.54 6.73 -0.73
CA GLY A 69 4.36 6.40 -2.15
C GLY A 69 4.42 4.89 -2.42
N MET A 70 5.32 4.18 -1.75
CA MET A 70 5.39 2.72 -1.79
C MET A 70 4.11 2.06 -1.27
N SER A 71 3.53 2.58 -0.18
CA SER A 71 2.30 2.01 0.39
C SER A 71 1.08 2.16 -0.53
N VAL A 72 0.93 3.32 -1.18
CA VAL A 72 -0.11 3.55 -2.19
C VAL A 72 0.06 2.59 -3.37
N THR A 73 1.31 2.38 -3.81
CA THR A 73 1.61 1.43 -4.88
C THR A 73 1.28 -0.01 -4.49
N ALA A 74 1.64 -0.42 -3.27
CA ALA A 74 1.31 -1.73 -2.73
C ALA A 74 -0.22 -1.93 -2.66
N LEU A 75 -0.98 -0.93 -2.23
CA LEU A 75 -2.44 -0.94 -2.20
C LEU A 75 -3.07 -1.12 -3.57
N ALA A 76 -2.56 -0.42 -4.59
CA ALA A 76 -3.05 -0.57 -5.96
C ALA A 76 -2.82 -2.00 -6.48
N LEU A 77 -1.67 -2.59 -6.18
CA LEU A 77 -1.36 -3.97 -6.54
C LEU A 77 -2.19 -5.00 -5.76
N VAL A 78 -2.46 -4.75 -4.47
CA VAL A 78 -3.38 -5.57 -3.67
C VAL A 78 -4.78 -5.55 -4.27
N GLY A 79 -5.30 -4.35 -4.59
CA GLY A 79 -6.59 -4.20 -5.25
C GLY A 79 -6.64 -4.92 -6.60
N LEU A 80 -5.57 -4.87 -7.39
CA LEU A 80 -5.44 -5.61 -8.65
C LEU A 80 -5.50 -7.13 -8.42
N GLY A 81 -4.71 -7.65 -7.47
CA GLY A 81 -4.63 -9.10 -7.19
C GLY A 81 -5.94 -9.66 -6.64
N LEU A 82 -6.53 -8.99 -5.64
CA LEU A 82 -7.81 -9.39 -5.07
C LEU A 82 -8.96 -9.19 -6.06
N GLY A 83 -8.95 -8.11 -6.84
CA GLY A 83 -9.93 -7.89 -7.91
C GLY A 83 -9.88 -8.96 -8.99
N ALA A 84 -8.68 -9.41 -9.37
CA ALA A 84 -8.51 -10.53 -10.29
C ALA A 84 -9.04 -11.85 -9.69
N ALA A 85 -8.83 -12.08 -8.39
CA ALA A 85 -9.31 -13.27 -7.70
C ALA A 85 -10.85 -13.32 -7.58
N VAL A 86 -11.47 -12.18 -7.25
CA VAL A 86 -12.94 -12.05 -7.07
C VAL A 86 -13.67 -11.85 -8.40
N ARG A 87 -12.97 -11.42 -9.47
CA ARG A 87 -13.54 -11.07 -10.79
C ARG A 87 -14.60 -9.95 -10.73
N SER A 88 -14.53 -9.08 -9.72
CA SER A 88 -15.45 -7.95 -9.55
C SER A 88 -14.70 -6.70 -9.07
N THR A 89 -14.98 -5.56 -9.70
CA THR A 89 -14.47 -4.24 -9.28
C THR A 89 -14.99 -3.85 -7.90
N ALA A 90 -16.27 -4.13 -7.61
CA ALA A 90 -16.85 -3.90 -6.30
C ALA A 90 -16.13 -4.74 -5.22
N GLY A 91 -15.85 -6.01 -5.52
CA GLY A 91 -15.09 -6.89 -4.61
C GLY A 91 -13.67 -6.37 -4.33
N ALA A 92 -12.99 -5.84 -5.36
CA ALA A 92 -11.67 -5.22 -5.20
C ALA A 92 -11.71 -4.01 -4.26
N VAL A 93 -12.66 -3.09 -4.50
CA VAL A 93 -12.83 -1.88 -3.69
C VAL A 93 -13.17 -2.25 -2.24
N MET A 94 -14.14 -3.13 -2.02
CA MET A 94 -14.52 -3.56 -0.68
C MET A 94 -13.37 -4.24 0.07
N SER A 95 -12.53 -4.99 -0.63
CA SER A 95 -11.35 -5.61 -0.02
C SER A 95 -10.33 -4.57 0.45
N VAL A 96 -10.04 -3.56 -0.37
CA VAL A 96 -9.14 -2.47 -0.02
C VAL A 96 -9.70 -1.63 1.14
N VAL A 97 -10.99 -1.30 1.09
CA VAL A 97 -11.68 -0.58 2.18
C VAL A 97 -11.62 -1.37 3.49
N THR A 98 -11.84 -2.68 3.41
CA THR A 98 -11.75 -3.56 4.59
C THR A 98 -10.34 -3.55 5.18
N LEU A 99 -9.31 -3.62 4.33
CA LEU A 99 -7.91 -3.57 4.73
C LEU A 99 -7.51 -2.24 5.39
N LEU A 100 -8.00 -1.11 4.85
CA LEU A 100 -7.58 0.22 5.27
C LEU A 100 -8.38 0.79 6.44
N PHE A 101 -9.66 0.41 6.58
CA PHE A 101 -10.55 1.05 7.55
C PHE A 101 -11.14 0.06 8.54
N VAL A 102 -11.62 -1.10 8.06
CA VAL A 102 -12.30 -2.07 8.92
C VAL A 102 -11.30 -2.80 9.83
N LEU A 103 -10.21 -3.33 9.27
CA LEU A 103 -9.19 -4.04 10.06
C LEU A 103 -8.55 -3.18 11.16
N PRO A 104 -8.08 -1.94 10.89
CA PRO A 104 -7.55 -1.07 11.94
C PRO A 104 -8.59 -0.68 12.98
N GLY A 105 -9.83 -0.44 12.54
CA GLY A 105 -10.95 -0.17 13.45
C GLY A 105 -11.15 -1.30 14.45
N ILE A 106 -11.17 -2.55 13.98
CA ILE A 106 -11.31 -3.74 14.84
C ILE A 106 -10.08 -3.91 15.75
N ALA A 107 -8.87 -3.76 15.22
CA ALA A 107 -7.62 -3.97 15.96
C ALA A 107 -7.50 -3.08 17.21
N THR A 108 -8.09 -1.88 17.17
CA THR A 108 -8.10 -0.94 18.29
C THR A 108 -8.92 -1.45 19.48
N TYR A 109 -9.95 -2.26 19.24
CA TYR A 109 -10.84 -2.80 20.29
C TYR A 109 -10.39 -4.16 20.84
N LEU A 110 -9.31 -4.75 20.31
CA LEU A 110 -8.82 -6.02 20.84
C LEU A 110 -8.19 -5.85 22.23
N PRO A 111 -8.24 -6.89 23.08
CA PRO A 111 -7.54 -6.85 24.35
C PRO A 111 -6.01 -6.84 24.14
N PRO A 112 -5.25 -6.15 25.01
CA PRO A 112 -3.80 -6.27 25.05
C PRO A 112 -3.37 -7.74 25.29
N PRO A 113 -2.27 -8.23 24.68
CA PRO A 113 -1.34 -7.55 23.78
C PRO A 113 -1.72 -7.66 22.29
N TRP A 114 -2.87 -8.26 21.97
CA TRP A 114 -3.26 -8.55 20.58
C TRP A 114 -3.53 -7.28 19.77
N ASN A 115 -4.10 -6.25 20.40
CA ASN A 115 -4.27 -4.94 19.77
C ASN A 115 -2.97 -4.42 19.14
N THR A 116 -1.87 -4.51 19.89
CA THR A 116 -0.56 -4.00 19.52
C THR A 116 0.07 -4.89 18.45
N ARG A 117 -0.01 -6.21 18.62
CA ARG A 117 0.55 -7.18 17.66
C ARG A 117 -0.11 -7.12 16.28
N ILE A 118 -1.42 -6.90 16.23
CA ILE A 118 -2.14 -6.77 14.96
C ILE A 118 -1.91 -5.38 14.39
N SER A 119 -2.00 -4.33 15.20
CA SER A 119 -1.87 -2.96 14.70
C SER A 119 -0.50 -2.67 14.08
N THR A 120 0.58 -3.32 14.52
CA THR A 120 1.92 -3.16 13.93
C THR A 120 2.05 -3.68 12.51
N ILE A 121 1.27 -4.70 12.12
CA ILE A 121 1.36 -5.31 10.79
C ILE A 121 0.36 -4.73 9.79
N LEU A 122 -0.59 -3.90 10.25
CA LEU A 122 -1.59 -3.29 9.38
C LEU A 122 -1.01 -2.21 8.47
N LEU A 123 -1.50 -2.13 7.23
CA LEU A 123 -1.00 -1.18 6.22
C LEU A 123 -0.81 0.26 6.70
N PRO A 124 -1.79 0.88 7.40
CA PRO A 124 -1.66 2.29 7.81
C PRO A 124 -0.50 2.55 8.78
N SER A 125 -0.09 1.55 9.56
CA SER A 125 1.00 1.70 10.53
C SER A 125 2.37 1.41 9.93
N LEU A 126 2.47 0.77 8.76
CA LEU A 126 3.75 0.41 8.17
C LEU A 126 4.54 1.64 7.71
N VAL A 127 3.87 2.67 7.18
CA VAL A 127 4.50 3.90 6.69
C VAL A 127 5.37 4.58 7.77
N PRO A 128 4.83 4.95 8.96
CA PRO A 128 5.65 5.55 10.00
C PRO A 128 6.74 4.60 10.50
N GLN A 129 6.47 3.29 10.60
CA GLN A 129 7.48 2.31 11.03
C GLN A 129 8.66 2.18 10.05
N ILE A 130 8.42 2.24 8.74
CA ILE A 130 9.49 2.26 7.70
C ILE A 130 10.35 3.53 7.84
N ALA A 131 9.74 4.65 8.23
CA ALA A 131 10.47 5.88 8.52
C ALA A 131 11.15 5.89 9.91
N GLY A 132 11.10 4.78 10.66
CA GLY A 132 11.69 4.69 12.00
C GLY A 132 10.88 5.42 13.09
N GLN A 133 9.65 5.84 12.78
CA GLN A 133 8.75 6.50 13.71
C GLN A 133 7.94 5.44 14.48
N ARG A 134 7.71 5.69 15.77
CA ARG A 134 6.85 4.82 16.60
C ARG A 134 5.38 5.01 16.26
N LEU A 135 4.60 3.94 16.41
CA LEU A 135 3.14 4.04 16.34
C LEU A 135 2.63 5.02 17.41
N SER A 136 1.52 5.69 17.10
CA SER A 136 0.82 6.49 18.09
C SER A 136 0.27 5.58 19.20
N SER A 137 0.27 6.07 20.44
CA SER A 137 -0.19 5.33 21.62
C SER A 137 -1.62 4.78 21.50
N ARG A 138 -2.43 5.34 20.59
CA ARG A 138 -3.80 4.88 20.30
C ARG A 138 -3.86 3.50 19.63
N LEU A 139 -2.81 3.08 18.93
CA LEU A 139 -2.74 1.80 18.20
C LEU A 139 -1.82 0.78 18.91
N GLY A 140 -1.34 1.11 20.11
CA GLY A 140 -0.39 0.32 20.90
C GLY A 140 1.07 0.71 20.63
N ASP A 141 1.94 0.47 21.61
CA ASP A 141 3.36 0.87 21.59
C ASP A 141 4.25 -0.08 20.75
N GLY A 142 3.65 -0.81 19.82
CA GLY A 142 4.34 -1.78 19.00
C GLY A 142 5.26 -1.10 17.98
N PHE A 143 6.41 -1.72 17.72
CA PHE A 143 7.39 -1.19 16.77
C PHE A 143 8.05 -2.34 16.02
N LEU A 144 7.87 -2.37 14.70
CA LEU A 144 8.69 -3.18 13.79
C LEU A 144 9.93 -2.39 13.39
N ALA A 145 11.06 -3.10 13.27
CA ALA A 145 12.24 -2.53 12.66
C ALA A 145 11.91 -2.05 11.22
N PRO A 146 12.51 -0.95 10.74
CA PRO A 146 12.18 -0.37 9.43
C PRO A 146 12.21 -1.37 8.26
N TRP A 147 13.22 -2.25 8.25
CA TRP A 147 13.35 -3.30 7.24
C TRP A 147 12.23 -4.35 7.33
N ALA A 148 11.78 -4.68 8.54
CA ALA A 148 10.71 -5.63 8.77
C ALA A 148 9.36 -5.04 8.33
N ALA A 149 9.11 -3.76 8.64
CA ALA A 149 7.94 -3.05 8.16
C ALA A 149 7.89 -2.98 6.62
N LEU A 150 9.04 -2.75 5.98
CA LEU A 150 9.15 -2.76 4.52
C LEU A 150 8.89 -4.15 3.94
N ALA A 151 9.41 -5.21 4.57
CA ALA A 151 9.15 -6.58 4.15
C ALA A 151 7.66 -6.93 4.24
N VAL A 152 6.99 -6.56 5.34
CA VAL A 152 5.54 -6.74 5.50
C VAL A 152 4.77 -5.96 4.43
N LEU A 153 5.16 -4.71 4.15
CA LEU A 153 4.53 -3.89 3.12
C LEU A 153 4.59 -4.55 1.73
N LEU A 154 5.74 -5.14 1.38
CA LEU A 154 5.92 -5.85 0.11
C LEU A 154 5.22 -7.23 0.09
N ALA A 155 5.05 -7.87 1.25
CA ALA A 155 4.37 -9.15 1.33
C ALA A 155 2.89 -9.05 0.93
N TYR A 156 2.19 -7.97 1.28
CA TYR A 156 0.78 -7.74 0.92
C TYR A 156 0.50 -7.85 -0.59
N PRO A 157 1.12 -7.04 -1.47
CA PRO A 157 0.88 -7.13 -2.90
C PRO A 157 1.37 -8.46 -3.47
N LEU A 158 2.48 -9.03 -2.97
CA LEU A 158 2.97 -10.34 -3.42
C LEU A 158 1.93 -11.44 -3.18
N VAL A 159 1.36 -11.50 -1.97
CA VAL A 159 0.32 -12.48 -1.62
C VAL A 159 -0.95 -12.25 -2.44
N ALA A 160 -1.42 -11.01 -2.55
CA ALA A 160 -2.62 -10.70 -3.33
C ALA A 160 -2.48 -11.04 -4.82
N LEU A 161 -1.32 -10.72 -5.43
CA LEU A 161 -1.02 -11.05 -6.81
C LEU A 161 -0.88 -12.56 -7.01
N ALA A 162 -0.25 -13.27 -6.06
CA ALA A 162 -0.13 -14.73 -6.11
C ALA A 162 -1.51 -15.42 -6.04
N ILE A 163 -2.41 -14.94 -5.18
CA ILE A 163 -3.79 -15.43 -5.10
C ILE A 163 -4.53 -15.18 -6.43
N GLY A 164 -4.44 -13.96 -6.96
CA GLY A 164 -5.03 -13.61 -8.26
C GLY A 164 -4.51 -14.49 -9.41
N TYR A 165 -3.18 -14.68 -9.45
CA TYR A 165 -2.51 -15.53 -10.42
C TYR A 165 -2.93 -17.00 -10.34
N TYR A 166 -2.97 -17.57 -9.12
CA TYR A 166 -3.36 -18.95 -8.90
C TYR A 166 -4.82 -19.20 -9.31
N GLN A 167 -5.72 -18.28 -8.97
CA GLN A 167 -7.14 -18.35 -9.33
C GLN A 167 -7.37 -18.23 -10.84
N LEU A 168 -6.53 -17.47 -11.56
CA LEU A 168 -6.51 -17.45 -13.02
C LEU A 168 -6.09 -18.82 -13.57
N LYS A 169 -4.95 -19.36 -13.12
CA LYS A 169 -4.42 -20.63 -13.61
C LYS A 169 -5.35 -21.82 -13.36
N ARG A 170 -5.97 -21.90 -12.17
CA ARG A 170 -6.83 -23.04 -11.78
C ARG A 170 -8.16 -23.07 -12.53
N LYS A 171 -8.69 -21.91 -12.94
CA LYS A 171 -9.99 -21.82 -13.64
C LYS A 171 -9.86 -21.86 -15.16
N ASP A 172 -8.63 -21.95 -15.68
CA ASP A 172 -8.31 -22.12 -17.11
C ASP A 172 -7.91 -23.57 -17.46
N ALA A 173 -7.81 -24.45 -16.46
CA ALA A 173 -7.76 -25.91 -16.61
C ALA A 173 -9.16 -26.50 -16.43
#